data_AF-A0A351I3X3-F1
#
_entry.id   AF-A0A351I3X3-F1
#
_cell.length_a   1.000
_cell.length_b   1.000
_cell.length_c   1.000
_cell.angle_alpha   90.00
_cell.angle_beta   90.00
_cell.angle_gamma   90.00
#
_symmetry.space_group_name_H-M   'P 1'
#
loop_
_entity.id
_entity.type
_entity.pdbx_description
1 polymer ?
#
loop_
_entity_poly.entity_id
_entity_poly.type
_entity_poly.pdbx_seq_one_letter_code
_entity_poly.pdbx_strand_id
1 'polypeptide(L)' 'MEPQDPAKRAEYLERLVAGLEQTRESLKFEIPYYQPDDIQGHYAKKFLASVEKNLEETKARLEALSKTLPPPAKPEGQ' A
#
# COMPACT_ATOMS: atom_id res chain seq x y z
N MET A 1 9.39 6.97 10.21
CA MET A 1 10.21 7.85 9.35
C MET A 1 10.52 7.07 8.09
N GLU A 2 10.32 7.66 6.91
CA GLU A 2 10.63 7.01 5.63
C GLU A 2 12.16 6.95 5.42
N PRO A 3 12.74 5.82 4.97
CA PRO A 3 14.18 5.73 4.73
C PRO A 3 14.64 6.64 3.58
N GLN A 4 15.83 7.23 3.70
CA GLN A 4 16.46 8.00 2.62
C GLN A 4 17.23 7.12 1.62
N ASP A 5 17.69 5.95 2.07
CA ASP A 5 18.35 4.96 1.20
C ASP A 5 17.34 4.38 0.19
N PRO A 6 17.60 4.42 -1.12
CA PRO A 6 16.65 3.96 -2.14
C PRO A 6 16.21 2.51 -1.99
N ALA A 7 17.10 1.59 -1.60
CA ALA A 7 16.76 0.18 -1.44
C ALA A 7 15.84 -0.01 -0.22
N LYS A 8 16.20 0.57 0.92
CA LYS A 8 15.36 0.54 2.14
C LYS A 8 14.03 1.26 1.92
N ARG A 9 14.01 2.31 1.09
CA ARG A 9 12.80 3.03 0.74
C ARG A 9 11.88 2.16 -0.12
N ALA A 10 12.41 1.37 -1.04
CA ALA A 10 11.63 0.40 -1.80
C ALA A 10 11.01 -0.66 -0.89
N GLU A 11 11.81 -1.29 -0.01
CA GLU A 11 11.30 -2.26 0.98
C GLU A 11 10.22 -1.64 1.89
N TYR A 12 10.38 -0.39 2.29
CA TYR A 12 9.39 0.34 3.09
C TYR A 12 8.07 0.52 2.31
N LEU A 13 8.14 0.95 1.05
CA LEU A 13 6.96 1.14 0.20
C LEU A 13 6.29 -0.20 -0.11
N GLU A 14 7.03 -1.28 -0.34
CA GLU A 14 6.49 -2.64 -0.53
C GLU A 14 5.70 -3.11 0.71
N ARG A 15 6.26 -2.94 1.91
CA ARG A 15 5.55 -3.25 3.17
C ARG A 15 4.30 -2.40 3.35
N LEU A 16 4.36 -1.12 2.96
CA LEU A 16 3.22 -0.21 3.03
C LEU A 16 2.12 -0.64 2.05
N VAL A 17 2.48 -1.02 0.82
CA VAL A 17 1.55 -1.59 -0.16
C VAL A 17 0.85 -2.82 0.41
N ALA A 18 1.61 -3.79 0.96
CA ALA A 18 1.04 -5.00 1.53
C ALA A 18 0.05 -4.71 2.68
N GLY A 19 0.41 -3.79 3.59
CA GLY A 19 -0.47 -3.39 4.70
C GLY A 19 -1.74 -2.68 4.24
N LEU A 20 -1.64 -1.83 3.21
CA LEU A 20 -2.78 -1.14 2.61
C LEU A 20 -3.69 -2.11 1.85
N GLU A 21 -3.14 -3.12 1.16
CA GLU A 21 -3.92 -4.16 0.49
C GLU A 21 -4.70 -5.00 1.49
N GLN A 22 -4.06 -5.47 2.56
CA GLN A 22 -4.72 -6.19 3.63
C GLN A 22 -5.85 -5.36 4.25
N THR A 23 -5.58 -4.08 4.54
CA THR A 23 -6.59 -3.17 5.11
C THR A 23 -7.77 -2.97 4.16
N ARG A 24 -7.50 -2.78 2.87
CA ARG A 24 -8.53 -2.66 1.83
C ARG A 24 -9.42 -3.90 1.77
N GLU A 25 -8.83 -5.08 1.82
CA GLU A 25 -9.57 -6.35 1.79
C GLU A 25 -10.43 -6.54 3.04
N SER A 26 -9.90 -6.28 4.23
CA SER A 26 -10.68 -6.29 5.47
C SER A 26 -11.88 -5.34 5.40
N LEU A 27 -11.66 -4.09 4.99
CA LEU A 27 -12.75 -3.11 4.88
C LEU A 27 -13.80 -3.53 3.84
N LYS A 28 -13.39 -4.08 2.69
CA LYS A 28 -14.32 -4.59 1.67
C LYS A 28 -15.15 -5.75 2.19
N PHE A 29 -14.58 -6.58 3.06
CA PHE A 29 -15.29 -7.66 3.72
C PHE A 29 -16.24 -7.14 4.81
N GLU A 30 -15.82 -6.18 5.64
CA GLU A 30 -16.59 -5.68 6.79
C GLU A 30 -17.75 -4.75 6.38
N ILE A 31 -17.54 -3.87 5.39
CA ILE A 31 -18.51 -2.83 5.01
C ILE A 31 -19.94 -3.35 4.73
N PRO A 32 -20.12 -4.48 4.01
CA PRO A 32 -21.44 -5.06 3.78
C PRO A 32 -22.23 -5.46 5.03
N TYR A 33 -21.56 -5.65 6.17
CA TYR A 33 -22.20 -6.05 7.43
C TYR A 33 -22.71 -4.87 8.27
N TYR A 34 -22.31 -3.64 7.94
CA TYR A 34 -22.88 -2.45 8.59
C TYR A 34 -24.29 -2.16 8.08
N GLN A 35 -25.13 -1.66 8.98
CA GLN A 35 -26.46 -1.18 8.59
C GLN A 35 -26.35 0.08 7.71
N PRO A 36 -27.32 0.34 6.81
CA PRO A 36 -27.26 1.48 5.88
C PRO A 36 -27.05 2.85 6.54
N ASP A 37 -27.62 3.04 7.74
CA ASP A 37 -27.55 4.29 8.52
C ASP A 37 -26.51 4.25 9.65
N ASP A 38 -25.65 3.22 9.66
CA ASP A 38 -24.59 3.10 10.66
C ASP A 38 -23.47 4.10 10.38
N ILE A 39 -23.23 4.98 11.35
CA ILE A 39 -22.15 5.95 11.30
C ILE A 39 -20.78 5.28 11.10
N GLN A 40 -20.57 4.10 11.69
CA GLN A 40 -19.34 3.31 11.52
C GLN A 40 -19.20 2.86 10.07
N GLY A 41 -20.28 2.40 9.43
CA GLY A 41 -20.30 2.03 8.02
C GLY A 41 -19.97 3.20 7.09
N HIS A 42 -20.48 4.40 7.41
CA HIS A 42 -20.12 5.61 6.67
C HIS A 42 -18.62 5.96 6.79
N TYR A 43 -18.06 5.88 8.00
CA TYR A 43 -16.63 6.12 8.21
C TYR A 43 -15.78 5.05 7.54
N ALA A 44 -16.17 3.77 7.62
CA ALA A 44 -15.47 2.66 6.97
C ALA A 44 -15.42 2.84 5.44
N LYS A 45 -16.51 3.28 4.81
CA LYS A 45 -16.54 3.61 3.37
C LYS A 45 -15.60 4.76 3.01
N LYS A 46 -15.59 5.85 3.80
CA LYS A 46 -14.66 6.97 3.58
C LYS A 46 -13.21 6.55 3.78
N PHE A 47 -12.96 5.72 4.79
CA PHE A 47 -11.63 5.21 5.08
C PHE A 47 -11.15 4.27 3.98
N LEU A 48 -12.01 3.40 3.45
CA LEU A 48 -11.71 2.55 2.30
C LEU A 48 -11.25 3.39 1.10
N ALA A 49 -11.98 4.47 0.76
CA ALA A 49 -11.58 5.34 -0.35
C ALA A 49 -10.20 5.99 -0.12
N SER A 50 -9.89 6.36 1.12
CA SER A 50 -8.56 6.87 1.50
C SER A 50 -7.47 5.80 1.37
N VAL A 51 -7.75 4.57 1.83
CA VAL A 51 -6.83 3.42 1.71
C VAL A 51 -6.55 3.10 0.24
N GLU A 52 -7.59 3.06 -0.61
CA GLU A 52 -7.44 2.80 -2.04
C GLU A 52 -6.61 3.89 -2.75
N LYS A 53 -6.85 5.17 -2.41
CA LYS A 53 -6.05 6.27 -2.92
C LYS A 53 -4.58 6.17 -2.49
N ASN A 54 -4.33 5.98 -1.19
CA ASN A 54 -2.97 5.83 -0.67
C ASN A 54 -2.25 4.61 -1.26
N LEU A 55 -2.97 3.53 -1.52
CA LEU A 55 -2.42 2.33 -2.15
C LEU A 55 -1.96 2.62 -3.57
N GLU A 56 -2.79 3.29 -4.38
CA GLU A 56 -2.44 3.70 -5.74
C GLU A 56 -1.23 4.63 -5.76
N GLU A 57 -1.23 5.67 -4.91
CA GLU A 57 -0.11 6.61 -4.78
C GLU A 57 1.18 5.90 -4.33
N THR A 58 1.08 4.96 -3.38
CA THR A 58 2.25 4.20 -2.90
C THR A 58 2.80 3.27 -3.98
N LYS A 59 1.93 2.59 -4.74
CA LYS A 59 2.34 1.76 -5.88
C LYS A 59 3.04 2.60 -6.97
N ALA A 60 2.50 3.77 -7.29
CA ALA A 60 3.12 4.68 -8.25
C ALA A 60 4.50 5.16 -7.77
N ARG A 61 4.64 5.48 -6.48
CA ARG A 61 5.93 5.86 -5.87
C ARG A 61 6.94 4.71 -5.89
N LEU A 62 6.51 3.48 -5.62
CA LEU A 62 7.35 2.30 -5.70
C LEU A 62 7.82 2.07 -7.14
N GLU A 63 6.92 2.13 -8.12
CA GLU A 63 7.28 1.97 -9.54
C GLU A 63 8.27 3.05 -10.00
N ALA A 64 8.05 4.31 -9.60
CA ALA A 64 8.96 5.40 -9.88
C ALA A 64 10.35 5.16 -9.26
N LEU A 65 10.40 4.64 -8.04
CA LEU A 65 11.65 4.32 -7.36
C LEU A 65 12.39 3.15 -8.03
N SER A 66 11.67 2.10 -8.45
CA SER A 66 12.25 0.95 -9.17
C SER A 66 12.94 1.35 -10.48
N LYS A 67 12.46 2.42 -11.15
CA LYS A 67 13.12 2.97 -12.36
C LYS A 67 14.45 3.65 -12.06
N THR A 68 14.70 4.04 -10.80
CA THR A 68 15.91 4.73 -10.34
C THR A 68 16.92 3.80 -9.66
N LEU A 69 16.49 2.60 -9.26
CA LEU A 69 17.37 1.62 -8.64
C LEU A 69 18.27 0.97 -9.69
N PRO A 70 19.57 0.76 -9.41
CA PRO A 70 20.41 -0.03 -10.28
C PRO A 70 19.83 -1.45 -10.38
N PRO A 71 19.92 -2.11 -11.56
CA PRO A 71 19.47 -3.48 -11.70
C PRO A 71 20.15 -4.36 -10.65
N PRO A 72 19.45 -5.37 -10.08
CA PRO A 72 20.06 -6.25 -9.11
C PRO A 72 21.33 -6.84 -9.71
N ALA A 73 22.44 -6.73 -8.98
CA ALA A 73 23.71 -7.30 -9.40
C ALA A 73 23.48 -8.78 -9.76
N LYS A 74 23.85 -9.17 -10.98
CA LYS A 74 23.75 -10.57 -11.40
C LYS A 74 24.50 -11.41 -10.34
N PRO A 75 23.94 -12.53 -9.86
CA PRO A 75 24.71 -13.45 -9.05
C PRO A 75 25.89 -13.90 -9.91
N GLU A 76 27.10 -13.44 -9.56
CA GLU A 76 28.31 -14.05 -10.11
C GLU A 76 28.29 -15.51 -9.66
N GLY A 77 28.26 -16.42 -10.63
CA GLY A 77 28.13 -17.84 -10.40
C GLY A 77 29.16 -18.34 -9.39
N GLN A 78 28.68 -19.13 -8.43
CA GLN A 78 29.49 -20.09 -7.70
C GLN A 78 29.41 -21.44 -8.40
#